data_AF-A0A2V9Y0I2-F1
#
_entry.id   AF-A0A2V9Y0I2-F1
#
_cell.length_a   1.000
_cell.length_b   1.000
_cell.length_c   1.000
_cell.angle_alpha   90.00
_cell.angle_beta   90.00
_cell.angle_gamma   90.00
#
_symmetry.space_group_name_H-M   'P 1'
#
loop_
_entity.id
_entity.type
_entity.pdbx_description
1 polymer ?
#
loop_
_entity_poly.entity_id
_entity_poly.type
_entity_poly.pdbx_seq_one_letter_code
_entity_poly.pdbx_strand_id
1 'polypeptide(L)'
;MSVVGSKTRIANPFYRCAGPNCGIVKGSTDHWWLIWTSFAEFNKPVLYLCPWDEEIANREGTLHVCGELCAQRLQSQYMGNVLENRLRPSGE
;
A
#
# COMPACT_ATOMS: atom_id res chain seq x y z
N MET A 1 -41.71 -11.10 17.30
CA MET A 1 -40.83 -10.03 17.77
C MET A 1 -39.41 -10.44 17.40
N SER A 2 -38.87 -9.81 16.36
CA SER A 2 -37.56 -10.16 15.78
C SER A 2 -36.48 -9.27 16.38
N VAL A 3 -35.39 -9.88 16.87
CA VAL A 3 -34.06 -9.25 16.76
C VAL A 3 -33.02 -10.37 16.64
N VAL A 4 -32.68 -10.70 15.40
CA VAL A 4 -31.44 -11.42 15.08
C VAL A 4 -30.34 -10.37 15.10
N GLY A 5 -29.58 -10.32 16.20
CA GLY A 5 -28.39 -9.50 16.30
C GLY A 5 -27.28 -10.12 15.45
N SER A 6 -27.23 -9.77 14.17
CA SER A 6 -26.08 -10.03 13.32
C SER A 6 -24.85 -9.40 13.97
N LYS A 7 -23.91 -10.22 14.45
CA LYS A 7 -22.56 -9.79 14.84
C LYS A 7 -21.88 -9.23 13.59
N THR A 8 -22.05 -7.94 13.34
CA THR A 8 -21.21 -7.20 12.40
C THR A 8 -19.79 -7.33 12.93
N ARG A 9 -18.95 -8.12 12.26
CA ARG A 9 -17.51 -8.08 12.49
C ARG A 9 -17.10 -6.65 12.20
N ILE A 10 -16.84 -5.88 13.24
CA ILE A 10 -16.26 -4.54 13.10
C ILE A 10 -14.93 -4.79 12.38
N ALA A 11 -14.88 -4.45 11.09
CA ALA A 11 -13.65 -4.49 10.32
C ALA A 11 -12.62 -3.71 11.14
N ASN A 12 -11.48 -4.32 11.41
CA ASN A 12 -10.48 -3.73 12.28
C ASN A 12 -10.12 -2.35 11.74
N PRO A 13 -10.50 -1.23 12.39
CA PRO A 13 -10.43 0.10 11.78
C PRO A 13 -9.00 0.66 11.75
N PHE A 14 -8.03 -0.18 12.08
CA PHE A 14 -6.64 0.20 12.27
C PHE A 14 -5.82 -0.16 11.03
N TYR A 15 -5.31 0.87 10.37
CA TYR A 15 -4.34 0.74 9.29
C TYR A 15 -2.93 0.75 9.85
N ARG A 16 -2.04 -0.09 9.30
CA ARG A 16 -0.63 -0.17 9.67
C ARG A 16 0.23 0.37 8.53
N CYS A 17 1.15 1.26 8.85
CA CYS A 17 2.09 1.82 7.90
C CYS A 17 3.04 0.73 7.37
N ALA A 18 3.14 0.63 6.05
CA ALA A 18 4.08 -0.24 5.33
C ALA A 18 5.49 0.37 5.18
N GLY A 19 5.70 1.61 5.65
CA GLY A 19 6.98 2.31 5.56
C GLY A 19 8.11 1.52 6.24
N PRO A 20 9.31 1.44 5.62
CA PRO A 20 10.45 0.74 6.20
C PRO A 20 10.78 1.26 7.60
N ASN A 21 10.83 0.34 8.57
CA ASN A 21 11.08 0.59 9.99
C ASN A 21 10.10 1.60 10.64
N CYS A 22 8.87 1.75 10.12
CA CYS A 22 7.87 2.67 10.68
C CYS A 22 6.96 1.99 11.71
N GLY A 23 6.12 1.05 11.28
CA GLY A 23 5.24 0.28 12.17
C GLY A 23 4.07 1.03 12.81
N ILE A 24 3.87 2.32 12.50
CA ILE A 24 2.75 3.14 12.99
C ILE A 24 1.41 2.46 12.67
N VAL A 25 0.50 2.49 13.64
CA VAL A 25 -0.89 2.03 13.50
C VAL A 25 -1.82 3.20 13.87
N LYS A 26 -2.75 3.57 12.99
CA LYS A 26 -3.74 4.62 13.28
C LYS A 26 -5.14 4.13 12.90
N GLY A 27 -6.14 4.60 13.65
CA GLY A 27 -7.55 4.38 13.35
C GLY A 27 -8.18 5.47 12.48
N SER A 28 -7.41 6.52 12.15
CA SER A 28 -7.83 7.60 11.25
C SER A 28 -7.09 7.49 9.92
N THR A 29 -7.72 8.01 8.87
CA THR A 29 -7.20 8.01 7.49
C THR A 29 -6.62 9.36 7.06
N ASP A 30 -6.67 10.36 7.95
CA ASP A 30 -6.06 11.67 7.73
C ASP A 30 -4.55 11.58 7.52
N HIS A 31 -4.07 12.23 6.46
CA HIS A 31 -2.65 12.27 6.06
C HIS A 31 -2.04 10.89 5.74
N TRP A 32 -2.87 9.92 5.37
CA TRP A 32 -2.39 8.67 4.78
C TRP A 32 -2.24 8.78 3.27
N TRP A 33 -1.33 7.96 2.77
CA TRP A 33 -1.06 7.74 1.36
C TRP A 33 -1.23 6.26 1.03
N LEU A 34 -1.57 5.99 -0.22
CA LEU A 34 -1.71 4.65 -0.75
C LEU A 34 -0.65 4.42 -1.82
N ILE A 35 0.03 3.28 -1.73
CA ILE A 35 1.06 2.87 -2.69
C ILE A 35 0.80 1.46 -3.14
N TRP A 36 0.90 1.22 -4.44
CA TRP A 36 0.86 -0.13 -5.02
C TRP A 36 1.67 -0.16 -6.31
N THR A 37 2.00 -1.37 -6.76
CA THR A 37 2.66 -1.59 -8.06
C THR A 37 1.73 -2.35 -9.00
N SER A 38 1.80 -2.02 -10.28
CA SER A 38 1.16 -2.78 -11.34
C SER A 38 2.02 -2.70 -12.60
N PHE A 39 1.78 -3.59 -13.55
CA PHE A 39 2.26 -3.39 -14.91
C PHE A 39 1.29 -2.43 -15.63
N ALA A 40 1.85 -1.45 -16.33
CA ALA A 40 1.10 -0.47 -17.11
C ALA A 40 1.48 -0.56 -18.59
N GLU A 41 1.25 0.51 -19.34
CA GLU A 41 1.66 0.63 -20.74
C GLU A 41 3.13 0.22 -20.93
N PHE A 42 3.43 -0.37 -22.09
CA PHE A 42 4.75 -0.90 -22.45
C PHE A 42 5.24 -2.08 -21.60
N ASN A 43 4.34 -2.76 -20.87
CA ASN A 43 4.64 -3.89 -20.00
C ASN A 43 5.77 -3.56 -19.01
N LYS A 44 5.73 -2.34 -18.45
CA LYS A 44 6.68 -1.88 -17.45
C LYS A 44 6.03 -1.86 -16.07
N PRO A 45 6.76 -2.22 -15.00
CA PRO A 45 6.30 -1.97 -13.66
C PRO A 45 6.16 -0.46 -13.45
N VAL A 46 5.07 -0.05 -12.81
CA VAL A 46 4.77 1.31 -12.40
C VAL A 46 4.42 1.30 -10.93
N LEU A 47 4.99 2.25 -10.18
CA LEU A 47 4.60 2.53 -8.81
C LEU A 47 3.57 3.65 -8.82
N TYR A 48 2.40 3.38 -8.27
CA TYR A 48 1.36 4.37 -8.08
C TYR A 48 1.43 4.92 -6.65
N LEU A 49 1.17 6.22 -6.51
CA LEU A 49 1.05 6.91 -5.23
C LEU A 49 -0.13 7.88 -5.34
N CYS A 50 -1.07 7.80 -4.40
CA CYS A 50 -2.13 8.79 -4.28
C CYS A 50 -2.45 9.09 -2.81
N PRO A 51 -3.16 10.19 -2.53
CA PRO A 51 -3.81 10.40 -1.24
C PRO A 51 -4.75 9.25 -0.89
N TRP A 52 -5.18 9.20 0.36
CA TRP A 52 -6.17 8.22 0.81
C TRP A 52 -7.44 8.22 -0.05
N ASP A 53 -7.85 7.03 -0.46
CA ASP A 53 -9.10 6.73 -1.13
C ASP A 53 -9.62 5.39 -0.58
N GLU A 54 -10.86 5.35 -0.12
CA GLU A 54 -11.42 4.17 0.57
C GLU A 54 -11.49 2.94 -0.35
N GLU A 55 -11.77 3.13 -1.65
CA GLU A 55 -11.87 2.01 -2.56
C GLU A 55 -10.48 1.40 -2.81
N ILE A 56 -9.49 2.24 -3.10
CA ILE A 56 -8.11 1.80 -3.36
C ILE A 56 -7.49 1.20 -2.08
N ALA A 57 -7.76 1.77 -0.91
CA ALA A 57 -7.22 1.29 0.37
C ALA A 57 -7.63 -0.15 0.69
N ASN A 58 -8.77 -0.61 0.17
CA ASN A 58 -9.29 -1.96 0.37
C ASN A 58 -8.90 -2.94 -0.76
N ARG A 59 -8.20 -2.48 -1.81
CA ARG A 59 -7.70 -3.36 -2.88
C ARG A 59 -6.52 -4.20 -2.39
N GLU A 60 -6.45 -5.43 -2.88
CA GLU A 60 -5.33 -6.32 -2.60
C GLU A 60 -4.02 -5.74 -3.14
N GLY A 61 -2.95 -5.84 -2.35
CA GLY A 61 -1.64 -5.29 -2.72
C GLY A 61 -1.47 -3.80 -2.47
N THR A 62 -2.53 -3.07 -2.07
CA THR A 62 -2.39 -1.67 -1.64
C THR A 62 -1.68 -1.60 -0.28
N LEU A 63 -0.63 -0.79 -0.23
CA LEU A 63 0.12 -0.48 0.98
C LEU A 63 -0.34 0.87 1.55
N HIS A 64 -0.66 0.87 2.84
CA HIS A 64 -1.01 2.09 3.58
C HIS A 64 0.26 2.76 4.12
N VAL A 65 0.39 4.07 3.94
CA VAL A 65 1.59 4.83 4.30
C VAL A 65 1.21 6.07 5.10
N CYS A 66 1.78 6.22 6.30
CA CYS A 66 1.30 7.21 7.28
C CYS A 66 1.79 8.66 7.04
N GLY A 67 2.54 8.92 5.96
CA GLY A 67 3.09 10.23 5.64
C GLY A 67 4.20 10.22 4.59
N GLU A 68 4.62 11.41 4.18
CA GLU A 68 5.56 11.67 3.07
C GLU A 68 6.87 10.88 3.18
N LEU A 69 7.55 10.93 4.34
CA LEU A 69 8.84 10.28 4.50
C LEU A 69 8.77 8.75 4.30
N CYS A 70 7.68 8.12 4.75
CA CYS A 70 7.48 6.69 4.54
C CYS A 70 7.19 6.37 3.06
N ALA A 71 6.48 7.26 2.35
CA ALA A 71 6.23 7.12 0.93
C ALA A 71 7.53 7.25 0.12
N GLN A 72 8.37 8.24 0.43
CA GLN A 72 9.68 8.43 -0.20
C GLN A 72 10.60 7.21 -0.02
N ARG A 73 10.62 6.59 1.17
CA ARG A 73 11.40 5.37 1.41
C ARG A 73 10.93 4.20 0.54
N LEU A 74 9.62 4.02 0.39
CA LEU A 74 9.06 2.97 -0.47
C LEU A 74 9.33 3.25 -1.96
N GLN A 75 9.26 4.51 -2.41
CA GLN A 75 9.68 4.89 -3.76
C GLN A 75 11.16 4.58 -4.01
N SER A 76 12.03 4.86 -3.04
CA SER A 76 13.45 4.54 -3.12
C SER A 76 13.68 3.03 -3.24
N GLN A 77 13.00 2.22 -2.43
CA GLN A 77 13.06 0.76 -2.53
C GLN A 77 12.55 0.24 -3.87
N TYR A 78 11.45 0.80 -4.39
CA TYR A 78 10.94 0.46 -5.72
C TYR A 78 11.99 0.72 -6.81
N MET A 79 12.63 1.89 -6.80
CA MET A 79 13.69 2.23 -7.75
C MET A 79 14.89 1.28 -7.65
N GLY A 80 15.31 0.94 -6.42
CA GLY A 80 16.36 -0.06 -6.18
C GLY A 80 16.02 -1.42 -6.75
N ASN A 81 14.82 -1.94 -6.44
CA ASN A 81 14.35 -3.24 -6.93
C ASN A 81 14.27 -3.30 -8.46
N VAL A 82 13.83 -2.21 -9.11
CA VAL A 82 13.79 -2.14 -10.59
C VAL A 82 15.20 -2.24 -11.18
N LEU A 83 16.19 -1.57 -10.60
CA LEU A 83 17.58 -1.63 -11.06
C LEU A 83 18.20 -3.00 -10.82
N GLU A 84 18.03 -3.56 -9.62
CA GLU A 84 18.52 -4.90 -9.28
C GLU A 84 17.95 -5.97 -10.22
N ASN A 85 16.65 -5.92 -10.51
CA ASN A 85 16.00 -6.87 -11.42
C ASN A 85 16.42 -6.70 -12.88
N ARG A 86 16.86 -5.51 -13.31
CA ARG A 86 17.45 -5.32 -14.65
C ARG A 86 18.87 -5.86 -14.76
N LEU A 87 19.62 -5.84 -13.64
CA LEU A 87 21.02 -6.28 -13.59
C LEU A 87 21.14 -7.80 -13.43
N ARG A 88 20.10 -8.49 -12.96
CA ARG A 88 20.03 -9.95 -12.99
C ARG A 88 19.87 -10.38 -14.45
N PRO A 89 20.84 -11.10 -15.05
CA PRO A 89 20.65 -11.66 -16.38
C PRO A 89 19.38 -12.52 -16.34
N SER A 90 18.56 -12.42 -17.37
CA SER A 90 17.52 -13.42 -17.65
C SER A 90 18.23 -14.77 -17.73
N GLY A 91 18.25 -15.51 -16.63
CA GLY A 91 18.76 -16.86 -16.60
C GLY A 91 17.75 -17.76 -17.28
N GLU A 92 17.86 -17.88 -18.60
CA GLU A 92 17.66 -19.05 -19.48
C GLU A 92 17.61 -18.60 -20.95
#